data_AF-A0A820VJC9-F1
#
_entry.id   AF-A0A820VJC9-F1
#
_cell.length_a   1.000
_cell.length_b   1.000
_cell.length_c   1.000
_cell.angle_alpha   90.00
_cell.angle_beta   90.00
_cell.angle_gamma   90.00
#
_symmetry.space_group_name_H-M   'P 1'
#
loop_
_entity.id
_entity.type
_entity.pdbx_description
1 polymer ?
#
loop_
_entity_poly.entity_id
_entity_poly.type
_entity_poly.pdbx_seq_one_letter_code
_entity_poly.pdbx_strand_id
1 'polypeptide(L)'
;MLYIIVLACLLGASSASYLLPVALSSCPAGFFCPAADLTRGVNPQPCPAGTYSHQGWTACRPCPAGYWTTRSGSAYCDICPQGHRCPTTEKSPEACPLGTANSKLGQTACTPCSVGYYTPTLERIACTQCPRGHYCDNSAEQPKQCPPGTWSGLGQTECIECSPGSYTTRNGSTYCDSCPPGHYCPVAQDEPLPCPLGMATRLSNQTVCLSCETGQFSDRLGATACATCPAGSFCGDPALSPQPCLPGTFSGEGQAQCTACPSGYQTVQTGSTYCFICGPGRYCPNPAGPPIQCEPGSAQVNLGQVQCDVCENGAYADQPGMAVCISCPPGYVCDSKTRAGLPCPSNQLSGQSKCMGNSESMIG
;
A
#
# COMPACT_ATOMS: atom_id res chain seq x y z
N MET A 1 -89.77 30.09 -33.65
CA MET A 1 -91.23 30.20 -33.49
C MET A 1 -91.48 30.28 -32.00
N LEU A 2 -91.97 31.35 -31.37
CA LEU A 2 -93.07 32.28 -31.63
C LEU A 2 -92.74 33.56 -30.80
N TYR A 3 -92.59 34.77 -31.35
CA TYR A 3 -93.61 35.77 -31.77
C TYR A 3 -94.40 36.45 -30.63
N ILE A 4 -94.67 37.76 -30.82
CA ILE A 4 -95.55 38.72 -30.08
C ILE A 4 -94.76 39.58 -29.06
N ILE A 5 -94.43 40.87 -29.23
CA ILE A 5 -95.05 42.08 -29.84
C ILE A 5 -96.48 42.37 -29.34
N VAL A 6 -96.60 43.16 -28.27
CA VAL A 6 -97.74 44.07 -28.00
C VAL A 6 -97.17 45.30 -27.25
N LEU A 7 -96.95 46.45 -27.90
CA LEU A 7 -97.89 47.57 -28.06
C LEU A 7 -98.46 48.12 -26.74
N ALA A 8 -97.80 49.12 -26.15
CA ALA A 8 -98.45 50.18 -25.36
C ALA A 8 -97.56 51.43 -25.33
N CYS A 9 -97.57 52.19 -26.43
CA CYS A 9 -97.23 53.60 -26.44
C CYS A 9 -98.55 54.34 -26.24
N LEU A 10 -98.64 55.19 -25.21
CA LEU A 10 -99.47 56.41 -25.09
C LEU A 10 -99.64 56.75 -23.61
N LEU A 11 -98.77 57.64 -23.11
CA LEU A 11 -99.13 58.81 -22.30
C LEU A 11 -97.84 59.61 -22.10
N GLY A 12 -97.81 60.81 -22.69
CA GLY A 12 -96.66 61.69 -22.66
C GLY A 12 -96.45 62.27 -21.25
N ALA A 13 -95.22 62.16 -20.77
CA ALA A 13 -94.66 63.06 -19.77
C ALA A 13 -93.22 63.38 -20.19
N SER A 14 -93.01 64.66 -20.44
CA SER A 14 -91.80 65.33 -20.87
C SER A 14 -90.66 65.23 -19.84
N SER A 15 -89.44 65.10 -20.38
CA SER A 15 -88.16 65.51 -19.78
C SER A 15 -87.86 65.00 -18.37
N ALA A 16 -87.28 63.80 -18.28
CA ALA A 16 -86.33 63.48 -17.22
C ALA A 16 -85.19 62.66 -17.84
N SER A 17 -84.16 63.42 -18.20
CA SER A 17 -82.75 63.07 -18.34
C SER A 17 -82.38 61.63 -17.99
N TYR A 18 -81.74 60.98 -18.97
CA TYR A 18 -80.77 59.90 -18.76
C TYR A 18 -79.93 60.17 -17.51
N LEU A 19 -80.28 59.50 -16.42
CA LEU A 19 -79.33 59.17 -15.37
C LEU A 19 -79.44 57.65 -15.20
N LEU A 20 -78.80 56.94 -16.15
CA LEU A 20 -78.06 55.75 -15.75
C LEU A 20 -77.30 56.18 -14.48
N PRO A 21 -77.41 55.45 -13.37
CA PRO A 21 -76.51 55.73 -12.26
C PRO A 21 -75.12 55.67 -12.88
N VAL A 22 -74.38 56.78 -12.80
CA VAL A 22 -72.95 56.78 -13.07
C VAL A 22 -72.45 55.69 -12.14
N ALA A 23 -72.26 54.48 -12.67
CA ALA A 23 -71.55 53.45 -11.97
C ALA A 23 -70.26 54.17 -11.61
N LEU A 24 -70.01 54.40 -10.32
CA LEU A 24 -68.72 54.88 -9.88
C LEU A 24 -67.73 53.95 -10.57
N SER A 25 -67.03 54.46 -11.59
CA SER A 25 -66.10 53.64 -12.36
C SER A 25 -64.92 53.43 -11.43
N SER A 26 -65.07 52.49 -10.52
CA SER A 26 -64.06 52.05 -9.58
C SER A 26 -62.81 51.76 -10.39
N CYS A 27 -61.67 52.27 -9.96
CA CYS A 27 -60.41 52.05 -10.65
C CYS A 27 -60.22 50.53 -10.85
N PRO A 28 -60.15 50.04 -12.12
CA PRO A 28 -60.07 48.62 -12.39
C PRO A 28 -58.75 48.06 -11.85
N ALA A 29 -58.75 46.79 -11.43
CA ALA A 29 -57.54 46.14 -10.94
C ALA A 29 -56.43 46.19 -11.99
N GLY A 30 -55.21 46.45 -11.54
CA GLY A 30 -54.04 46.66 -12.39
C GLY A 30 -53.87 48.09 -12.90
N PHE A 31 -54.79 49.00 -12.61
CA PHE A 31 -54.69 50.41 -13.01
C PHE A 31 -54.65 51.33 -11.79
N PHE A 32 -54.09 52.52 -11.96
CA PHE A 32 -54.17 53.60 -10.99
C PHE A 32 -54.89 54.82 -11.55
N CYS A 33 -55.53 55.54 -10.65
CA CYS A 33 -56.42 56.64 -10.95
C CYS A 33 -56.02 57.81 -10.06
N PRO A 34 -55.13 58.72 -10.53
CA PRO A 34 -54.70 59.87 -9.74
C PRO A 34 -55.93 60.73 -9.40
N ALA A 35 -55.97 61.28 -8.19
CA ALA A 35 -57.13 62.01 -7.65
C ALA A 35 -57.46 63.35 -8.35
N ALA A 36 -56.88 63.62 -9.52
CA ALA A 36 -57.15 64.79 -10.32
C ALA A 36 -58.16 64.43 -11.43
N ASP A 37 -59.34 65.02 -11.31
CA ASP A 37 -60.46 64.99 -12.27
C ASP A 37 -61.52 63.89 -12.08
N LEU A 38 -62.19 63.93 -10.93
CA LEU A 38 -63.46 63.23 -10.69
C LEU A 38 -64.65 63.85 -11.47
N THR A 39 -64.40 64.82 -12.36
CA THR A 39 -65.46 65.51 -13.11
C THR A 39 -65.56 65.09 -14.57
N ARG A 40 -64.57 64.36 -15.12
CA ARG A 40 -64.58 64.02 -16.55
C ARG A 40 -63.99 62.65 -16.88
N GLY A 41 -64.54 61.59 -16.29
CA GLY A 41 -64.21 60.21 -16.67
C GLY A 41 -62.81 59.82 -16.25
N VAL A 42 -62.73 58.82 -15.37
CA VAL A 42 -61.45 58.26 -14.93
C VAL A 42 -60.74 57.69 -16.18
N ASN A 43 -59.55 58.20 -16.52
CA ASN A 43 -58.68 57.60 -17.52
C ASN A 43 -57.66 56.68 -16.80
N PRO A 44 -58.01 55.42 -16.51
CA PRO A 44 -57.15 54.53 -15.73
C PRO A 44 -55.82 54.31 -16.45
N GLN A 45 -54.71 54.57 -15.76
CA GLN A 45 -53.36 54.31 -16.27
C GLN A 45 -52.89 52.93 -15.79
N PRO A 46 -52.35 52.07 -16.67
CA PRO A 46 -51.89 50.76 -16.26
C PRO A 46 -50.71 50.90 -15.29
N CYS A 47 -50.70 50.06 -14.25
CA CYS A 47 -49.56 49.99 -13.36
C CYS A 47 -48.30 49.57 -14.12
N PRO A 48 -47.15 50.24 -13.92
CA PRO A 48 -45.90 49.82 -14.53
C PRO A 48 -45.46 48.45 -14.03
N ALA A 49 -44.53 47.81 -14.75
CA ALA A 49 -43.92 46.54 -14.32
C ALA A 49 -43.40 46.65 -12.88
N GLY A 50 -43.39 45.53 -12.16
CA GLY A 50 -43.00 45.48 -10.74
C GLY A 50 -43.98 46.12 -9.76
N THR A 51 -45.15 46.58 -10.22
CA THR A 51 -46.22 47.13 -9.38
C THR A 51 -47.57 46.49 -9.68
N TYR A 52 -48.48 46.52 -8.71
CA TYR A 52 -49.84 46.00 -8.83
C TYR A 52 -50.87 46.91 -8.15
N SER A 53 -52.14 46.76 -8.52
CA SER A 53 -53.26 47.50 -7.96
C SER A 53 -54.50 46.61 -7.87
N HIS A 54 -55.19 46.59 -6.72
CA HIS A 54 -56.48 45.94 -6.59
C HIS A 54 -57.63 46.89 -6.95
N GLN A 55 -58.84 46.36 -7.15
CA GLN A 55 -60.00 47.18 -7.48
C GLN A 55 -60.22 48.29 -6.43
N GLY A 56 -60.38 49.52 -6.90
CA GLY A 56 -60.62 50.70 -6.05
C GLY A 56 -59.37 51.36 -5.46
N TRP A 57 -58.16 50.87 -5.76
CA TRP A 57 -56.93 51.56 -5.36
C TRP A 57 -56.66 52.77 -6.27
N THR A 58 -56.19 53.86 -5.67
CA THR A 58 -55.88 55.12 -6.39
C THR A 58 -54.41 55.20 -6.84
N ALA A 59 -53.55 54.29 -6.38
CA ALA A 59 -52.14 54.22 -6.69
C ALA A 59 -51.66 52.77 -6.80
N CYS A 60 -50.67 52.52 -7.67
CA CYS A 60 -49.98 51.24 -7.75
C CYS A 60 -49.06 51.04 -6.55
N ARG A 61 -48.97 49.80 -6.06
CA ARG A 61 -48.02 49.43 -5.00
C ARG A 61 -46.95 48.50 -5.59
N PRO A 62 -45.68 48.61 -5.15
CA PRO A 62 -44.65 47.68 -5.58
C PRO A 62 -44.98 46.26 -5.13
N CYS A 63 -44.58 45.27 -5.94
CA CYS A 63 -44.65 43.88 -5.53
C CYS A 63 -43.85 43.68 -4.23
N PRO A 64 -44.32 42.84 -3.29
CA PRO A 64 -43.55 42.49 -2.12
C PRO A 64 -42.27 41.72 -2.50
N ALA A 65 -41.26 41.74 -1.63
CA ALA A 65 -40.02 41.01 -1.85
C ALA A 65 -40.28 39.52 -2.14
N GLY A 66 -39.62 38.98 -3.17
CA GLY A 66 -39.87 37.61 -3.62
C GLY A 66 -41.05 37.47 -4.60
N TYR A 67 -41.69 38.56 -5.01
CA TYR A 67 -42.72 38.57 -6.04
C TYR A 67 -42.33 39.51 -7.18
N TRP A 68 -42.80 39.22 -8.39
CA TRP A 68 -42.44 39.94 -9.60
C TRP A 68 -43.63 40.06 -10.56
N THR A 69 -43.55 41.02 -11.47
CA THR A 69 -44.43 41.07 -12.66
C THR A 69 -43.74 41.88 -13.74
N THR A 70 -43.64 41.32 -14.93
CA THR A 70 -43.17 42.02 -16.14
C THR A 70 -44.31 42.70 -16.90
N ARG A 71 -45.57 42.39 -16.54
CA ARG A 71 -46.76 42.88 -17.23
C ARG A 71 -47.14 44.26 -16.72
N SER A 72 -47.33 45.21 -17.64
CA SER A 72 -48.06 46.44 -17.33
C SER A 72 -49.54 46.13 -17.10
N GLY A 73 -50.16 46.81 -16.14
CA GLY A 73 -51.57 46.58 -15.83
C GLY A 73 -51.85 45.38 -14.89
N SER A 74 -50.87 44.93 -14.10
CA SER A 74 -51.03 43.69 -13.30
C SER A 74 -51.87 43.89 -12.04
N ALA A 75 -52.88 43.02 -11.84
CA ALA A 75 -53.72 43.01 -10.63
C ALA A 75 -53.09 42.26 -9.43
N TYR A 76 -52.08 41.43 -9.69
CA TYR A 76 -51.34 40.63 -8.71
C TYR A 76 -49.88 40.47 -9.16
N CYS A 77 -49.01 40.02 -8.26
CA CYS A 77 -47.63 39.68 -8.56
C CYS A 77 -47.43 38.16 -8.49
N ASP A 78 -46.58 37.64 -9.36
CA ASP A 78 -46.22 36.22 -9.42
C ASP A 78 -45.13 35.94 -8.37
N ILE A 79 -45.22 34.83 -7.64
CA ILE A 79 -44.20 34.45 -6.66
C ILE A 79 -42.94 33.95 -7.38
N CYS A 80 -41.76 34.29 -6.85
CA CYS A 80 -40.50 33.80 -7.40
C CYS A 80 -40.44 32.26 -7.25
N PRO A 81 -40.27 31.50 -8.34
CA PRO A 81 -40.23 30.05 -8.29
C PRO A 81 -38.95 29.53 -7.61
N GLN A 82 -38.97 28.25 -7.22
CA GLN A 82 -37.78 27.57 -6.71
C GLN A 82 -36.68 27.52 -7.79
N GLY A 83 -35.42 27.42 -7.36
CA GLY A 83 -34.26 27.41 -8.27
C GLY A 83 -33.98 28.78 -8.92
N HIS A 84 -34.74 29.82 -8.58
CA HIS A 84 -34.59 31.16 -9.12
C HIS A 84 -34.40 32.20 -8.01
N ARG A 85 -34.00 33.40 -8.43
CA ARG A 85 -33.99 34.62 -7.61
C ARG A 85 -34.70 35.74 -8.34
N CYS A 86 -35.32 36.63 -7.58
CA CYS A 86 -35.97 37.83 -8.10
C CYS A 86 -35.36 39.05 -7.40
N PRO A 87 -34.22 39.59 -7.92
CA PRO A 87 -33.53 40.73 -7.31
C PRO A 87 -34.32 42.03 -7.41
N THR A 88 -35.09 42.16 -8.50
CA THR A 88 -36.02 43.28 -8.74
C THR A 88 -37.42 42.73 -9.02
N THR A 89 -38.43 43.55 -8.78
CA THR A 89 -39.84 43.17 -8.98
C THR A 89 -40.29 43.28 -10.45
N GLU A 90 -39.55 44.04 -11.25
CA GLU A 90 -39.89 44.39 -12.64
C GLU A 90 -39.40 43.36 -13.67
N LYS A 91 -38.48 42.47 -13.27
CA LYS A 91 -37.85 41.47 -14.13
C LYS A 91 -38.42 40.08 -13.88
N SER A 92 -38.36 39.23 -14.90
CA SER A 92 -38.63 37.80 -14.75
C SER A 92 -37.59 37.13 -13.83
N PRO A 93 -37.90 35.97 -13.23
CA PRO A 93 -37.00 35.26 -12.33
C PRO A 93 -35.69 34.91 -13.03
N GLU A 94 -34.57 35.14 -12.36
CA GLU A 94 -33.25 34.73 -12.82
C GLU A 94 -32.92 33.37 -12.24
N ALA A 95 -32.49 32.44 -13.09
CA ALA A 95 -31.99 31.14 -12.65
C ALA A 95 -30.87 31.31 -11.61
N CYS A 96 -30.87 30.48 -10.57
CA CYS A 96 -29.74 30.45 -9.65
C CYS A 96 -28.45 30.07 -10.40
N PRO A 97 -27.37 30.86 -10.25
CA PRO A 97 -26.10 30.55 -10.89
C PRO A 97 -25.49 29.28 -10.30
N LEU A 98 -24.51 28.75 -11.02
CA LEU A 98 -23.70 27.60 -10.58
C LEU A 98 -23.14 27.84 -9.17
N GLY A 99 -23.06 26.78 -8.36
CA GLY A 99 -22.63 26.88 -6.96
C GLY A 99 -23.65 27.52 -6.01
N THR A 100 -24.86 27.83 -6.48
CA THR A 100 -25.95 28.35 -5.64
C THR A 100 -27.26 27.62 -5.89
N ALA A 101 -28.13 27.57 -4.87
CA ALA A 101 -29.43 26.92 -4.96
C ALA A 101 -30.48 27.63 -4.10
N ASN A 102 -31.76 27.45 -4.45
CA ASN A 102 -32.90 27.94 -3.66
C ASN A 102 -34.03 26.92 -3.63
N SER A 103 -34.31 26.38 -2.44
CA SER A 103 -35.40 25.41 -2.22
C SER A 103 -36.74 26.07 -1.85
N LYS A 104 -36.75 27.37 -1.54
CA LYS A 104 -37.95 28.09 -1.11
C LYS A 104 -38.49 28.96 -2.24
N LEU A 105 -39.81 29.13 -2.26
CA LEU A 105 -40.47 30.14 -3.09
C LEU A 105 -40.17 31.55 -2.54
N GLY A 106 -40.28 32.55 -3.41
CA GLY A 106 -40.19 33.96 -3.03
C GLY A 106 -38.79 34.43 -2.62
N GLN A 107 -37.72 33.81 -3.13
CA GLN A 107 -36.35 34.22 -2.80
C GLN A 107 -35.86 35.37 -3.68
N THR A 108 -35.21 36.36 -3.06
CA THR A 108 -34.61 37.51 -3.77
C THR A 108 -33.14 37.29 -4.12
N ALA A 109 -32.48 36.32 -3.47
CA ALA A 109 -31.09 35.94 -3.71
C ALA A 109 -30.94 34.41 -3.64
N CYS A 110 -29.93 33.86 -4.30
CA CYS A 110 -29.61 32.43 -4.24
C CYS A 110 -28.65 32.14 -3.09
N THR A 111 -28.83 30.99 -2.43
CA THR A 111 -27.97 30.58 -1.32
C THR A 111 -26.76 29.82 -1.87
N PRO A 112 -25.51 30.23 -1.56
CA PRO A 112 -24.32 29.47 -1.93
C PRO A 112 -24.32 28.07 -1.32
N CYS A 113 -23.79 27.10 -2.06
CA CYS A 113 -23.56 25.78 -1.51
C CYS A 113 -22.51 25.83 -0.40
N SER A 114 -22.77 25.11 0.69
CA SER A 114 -21.79 24.93 1.77
C SER A 114 -20.57 24.14 1.28
N VAL A 115 -19.45 24.25 1.99
CA VAL A 115 -18.25 23.45 1.73
C VAL A 115 -18.58 21.96 1.65
N GLY A 116 -17.98 21.26 0.68
CA GLY A 116 -18.29 19.86 0.40
C GLY A 116 -19.59 19.62 -0.38
N TYR A 117 -20.26 20.67 -0.87
CA TYR A 117 -21.43 20.59 -1.74
C TYR A 117 -21.23 21.39 -3.03
N TYR A 118 -21.87 20.94 -4.10
CA TYR A 118 -21.74 21.53 -5.43
C TYR A 118 -23.07 21.52 -6.21
N THR A 119 -23.16 22.38 -7.22
CA THR A 119 -24.20 22.35 -8.25
C THR A 119 -23.64 22.92 -9.56
N PRO A 120 -23.34 22.05 -10.54
CA PRO A 120 -22.69 22.45 -11.79
C PRO A 120 -23.71 22.87 -12.86
N THR A 121 -24.98 22.94 -12.51
CA THR A 121 -26.08 23.35 -13.39
C THR A 121 -26.87 24.52 -12.80
N LEU A 122 -27.48 25.31 -13.67
CA LEU A 122 -28.40 26.38 -13.30
C LEU A 122 -29.72 25.83 -12.72
N GLU A 123 -30.53 26.73 -12.17
CA GLU A 123 -31.91 26.45 -11.70
C GLU A 123 -32.01 25.39 -10.59
N ARG A 124 -30.95 25.25 -9.79
CA ARG A 124 -30.91 24.21 -8.77
C ARG A 124 -31.69 24.57 -7.52
N ILE A 125 -32.51 23.64 -7.03
CA ILE A 125 -33.28 23.79 -5.79
C ILE A 125 -32.52 23.31 -4.54
N ALA A 126 -31.49 22.48 -4.71
CA ALA A 126 -30.67 21.94 -3.63
C ALA A 126 -29.25 21.59 -4.10
N CYS A 127 -28.25 21.90 -3.28
CA CYS A 127 -26.87 21.50 -3.53
C CYS A 127 -26.68 20.00 -3.31
N THR A 128 -25.77 19.40 -4.08
CA THR A 128 -25.45 17.97 -4.01
C THR A 128 -24.15 17.80 -3.23
N GLN A 129 -24.09 16.83 -2.32
CA GLN A 129 -22.85 16.55 -1.59
C GLN A 129 -21.78 16.00 -2.54
N CYS A 130 -20.53 16.39 -2.35
CA CYS A 130 -19.41 15.87 -3.13
C CYS A 130 -19.31 14.34 -2.95
N PRO A 131 -19.32 13.55 -4.03
CA PRO A 131 -19.29 12.10 -3.93
C PRO A 131 -17.92 11.57 -3.49
N ARG A 132 -17.89 10.36 -2.94
CA ARG A 132 -16.62 9.69 -2.59
C ARG A 132 -15.72 9.54 -3.81
N GLY A 133 -14.41 9.57 -3.59
CA GLY A 133 -13.42 9.49 -4.64
C GLY A 133 -13.31 10.76 -5.51
N HIS A 134 -14.11 11.78 -5.21
CA HIS A 134 -14.00 13.07 -5.86
C HIS A 134 -13.77 14.16 -4.82
N TYR A 135 -13.24 15.28 -5.29
CA TYR A 135 -13.13 16.50 -4.51
C TYR A 135 -13.81 17.66 -5.23
N CYS A 136 -14.35 18.57 -4.44
CA CYS A 136 -15.10 19.74 -4.91
C CYS A 136 -14.45 21.00 -4.32
N ASP A 137 -13.39 21.48 -4.95
CA ASP A 137 -12.70 22.73 -4.62
C ASP A 137 -13.51 23.97 -5.02
N ASN A 138 -14.37 23.82 -6.04
CA ASN A 138 -15.30 24.84 -6.50
C ASN A 138 -16.73 24.29 -6.57
N SER A 139 -17.66 24.91 -5.83
CA SER A 139 -19.07 24.49 -5.79
C SER A 139 -19.83 24.68 -7.11
N ALA A 140 -19.29 25.49 -8.03
CA ALA A 140 -19.84 25.73 -9.36
C ALA A 140 -19.38 24.71 -10.42
N GLU A 141 -18.39 23.88 -10.11
CA GLU A 141 -17.80 22.92 -11.05
C GLU A 141 -18.29 21.50 -10.82
N GLN A 142 -18.01 20.61 -11.79
CA GLN A 142 -18.22 19.19 -11.61
C GLN A 142 -17.15 18.61 -10.66
N PRO A 143 -17.48 17.59 -9.86
CA PRO A 143 -16.52 16.95 -8.96
C PRO A 143 -15.34 16.38 -9.74
N LYS A 144 -14.12 16.62 -9.25
CA LYS A 144 -12.89 16.15 -9.88
C LYS A 144 -12.47 14.84 -9.22
N GLN A 145 -12.05 13.86 -10.01
CA GLN A 145 -11.57 12.58 -9.47
C GLN A 145 -10.26 12.79 -8.71
N CYS A 146 -10.11 12.07 -7.61
CA CYS A 146 -8.83 12.03 -6.91
C CYS A 146 -7.79 11.25 -7.74
N PRO A 147 -6.60 11.83 -7.97
CA PRO A 147 -5.54 11.16 -8.71
C PRO A 147 -4.98 9.93 -7.94
N PRO A 148 -4.24 9.03 -8.61
CA PRO A 148 -3.54 7.93 -7.95
C PRO A 148 -2.65 8.43 -6.81
N GLY A 149 -2.53 7.62 -5.76
CA GLY A 149 -1.87 8.00 -4.50
C GLY A 149 -2.75 8.80 -3.54
N THR A 150 -3.97 9.18 -3.94
CA THR A 150 -4.90 9.95 -3.12
C THR A 150 -6.29 9.34 -3.09
N TRP A 151 -7.07 9.69 -2.07
CA TRP A 151 -8.44 9.23 -1.89
C TRP A 151 -9.33 10.32 -1.29
N SER A 152 -10.65 10.17 -1.38
CA SER A 152 -11.56 11.07 -0.69
C SER A 152 -12.83 10.39 -0.19
N GLY A 153 -13.28 10.86 0.98
CA GLY A 153 -14.58 10.54 1.56
C GLY A 153 -15.73 11.39 0.97
N LEU A 154 -16.90 11.32 1.60
CA LEU A 154 -18.05 12.17 1.22
C LEU A 154 -17.79 13.63 1.61
N GLY A 155 -18.14 14.56 0.73
CA GLY A 155 -18.10 15.99 1.00
C GLY A 155 -16.70 16.60 1.09
N GLN A 156 -15.68 15.96 0.53
CA GLN A 156 -14.32 16.47 0.55
C GLN A 156 -14.11 17.60 -0.47
N THR A 157 -13.33 18.60 -0.09
CA THR A 157 -12.92 19.73 -0.95
C THR A 157 -11.54 19.54 -1.55
N GLU A 158 -10.79 18.56 -1.05
CA GLU A 158 -9.46 18.18 -1.53
C GLU A 158 -9.28 16.65 -1.41
N CYS A 159 -8.29 16.11 -2.11
CA CYS A 159 -7.93 14.70 -1.98
C CYS A 159 -6.95 14.51 -0.82
N ILE A 160 -7.09 13.39 -0.13
CA ILE A 160 -6.26 13.00 1.00
C ILE A 160 -5.19 12.05 0.48
N GLU A 161 -3.92 12.34 0.74
CA GLU A 161 -2.80 11.47 0.41
C GLU A 161 -2.89 10.13 1.16
N CYS A 162 -2.47 9.05 0.51
CA CYS A 162 -2.29 7.77 1.20
C CYS A 162 -1.18 7.90 2.24
N SER A 163 -1.37 7.26 3.39
CA SER A 163 -0.32 7.15 4.40
C SER A 163 0.86 6.32 3.87
N PRO A 164 2.10 6.55 4.35
CA PRO A 164 3.27 5.77 3.95
C PRO A 164 3.02 4.26 4.08
N GLY A 165 3.37 3.50 3.04
CA GLY A 165 3.10 2.07 2.97
C GLY A 165 1.66 1.72 2.60
N SER A 166 0.81 2.68 2.28
CA SER A 166 -0.47 2.45 1.60
C SER A 166 -0.44 3.04 0.20
N TYR A 167 -1.27 2.53 -0.69
CA TYR A 167 -1.26 2.91 -2.08
C TYR A 167 -2.66 2.89 -2.68
N THR A 168 -2.82 3.59 -3.80
CA THR A 168 -3.92 3.37 -4.74
C THR A 168 -3.49 3.80 -6.13
N THR A 169 -3.69 2.94 -7.11
CA THR A 169 -3.31 3.20 -8.50
C THR A 169 -4.47 3.75 -9.34
N ARG A 170 -5.67 3.81 -8.76
CA ARG A 170 -6.90 4.17 -9.47
C ARG A 170 -7.29 5.62 -9.22
N ASN A 171 -7.66 6.31 -10.31
CA ASN A 171 -8.41 7.56 -10.20
C ASN A 171 -9.74 7.32 -9.48
N GLY A 172 -10.18 8.28 -8.68
CA GLY A 172 -11.47 8.20 -8.02
C GLY A 172 -11.49 7.31 -6.78
N SER A 173 -10.34 7.07 -6.15
CA SER A 173 -10.23 6.13 -5.04
C SER A 173 -10.92 6.65 -3.78
N THR A 174 -11.61 5.75 -3.08
CA THR A 174 -12.38 6.09 -1.86
C THR A 174 -11.68 5.67 -0.57
N TYR A 175 -10.57 4.95 -0.70
CA TYR A 175 -9.66 4.50 0.36
C TYR A 175 -8.32 4.12 -0.28
N CYS A 176 -7.28 3.92 0.55
CA CYS A 176 -6.00 3.36 0.12
C CYS A 176 -5.87 1.91 0.59
N ASP A 177 -5.31 1.07 -0.27
CA ASP A 177 -4.97 -0.31 0.05
C ASP A 177 -3.64 -0.34 0.83
N SER A 178 -3.53 -1.24 1.80
CA SER A 178 -2.28 -1.46 2.53
C SER A 178 -1.29 -2.25 1.68
N CYS A 179 -0.02 -1.84 1.69
CA CYS A 179 1.02 -2.61 1.02
C CYS A 179 1.12 -4.01 1.66
N PRO A 180 0.98 -5.09 0.87
CA PRO A 180 0.91 -6.45 1.40
C PRO A 180 2.29 -6.92 1.91
N PRO A 181 2.32 -7.92 2.82
CA PRO A 181 3.56 -8.58 3.22
C PRO A 181 4.36 -9.08 2.02
N GLY A 182 5.70 -9.06 2.17
CA GLY A 182 6.63 -9.37 1.09
C GLY A 182 6.75 -8.27 0.04
N HIS A 183 6.01 -7.17 0.15
CA HIS A 183 6.09 -6.04 -0.76
C HIS A 183 6.38 -4.74 -0.01
N TYR A 184 6.85 -3.74 -0.75
CA TYR A 184 7.03 -2.39 -0.26
C TYR A 184 6.48 -1.38 -1.25
N CYS A 185 5.95 -0.28 -0.73
CA CYS A 185 5.27 0.75 -1.49
C CYS A 185 5.97 2.09 -1.20
N PRO A 186 7.06 2.41 -1.93
CA PRO A 186 7.82 3.65 -1.71
C PRO A 186 7.05 4.88 -2.21
N VAL A 187 6.16 4.69 -3.18
CA VAL A 187 5.30 5.72 -3.76
C VAL A 187 3.86 5.24 -3.70
N ALA A 188 2.95 6.08 -3.22
CA ALA A 188 1.54 5.74 -3.01
C ALA A 188 0.73 5.55 -4.31
N GLN A 189 1.24 6.05 -5.43
CA GLN A 189 0.55 6.03 -6.73
C GLN A 189 0.88 4.79 -7.58
N ASP A 190 1.87 4.00 -7.15
CA ASP A 190 2.38 2.82 -7.87
C ASP A 190 1.86 1.53 -7.25
N GLU A 191 1.91 0.43 -8.03
CA GLU A 191 1.62 -0.91 -7.52
C GLU A 191 2.71 -1.39 -6.54
N PRO A 192 2.39 -2.30 -5.60
CA PRO A 192 3.36 -2.81 -4.63
C PRO A 192 4.54 -3.50 -5.31
N LEU A 193 5.75 -3.12 -4.92
CA LEU A 193 6.97 -3.73 -5.42
C LEU A 193 7.34 -4.92 -4.54
N PRO A 194 7.63 -6.11 -5.11
CA PRO A 194 8.07 -7.24 -4.32
C PRO A 194 9.43 -6.94 -3.69
N CYS A 195 9.68 -7.44 -2.47
CA CYS A 195 10.99 -7.32 -1.86
C CYS A 195 12.06 -7.95 -2.75
N PRO A 196 13.18 -7.24 -2.98
CA PRO A 196 14.29 -7.77 -3.77
C PRO A 196 14.98 -8.92 -3.03
N LEU A 197 15.82 -9.66 -3.76
CA LEU A 197 16.66 -10.71 -3.19
C LEU A 197 17.51 -10.17 -2.03
N GLY A 198 17.69 -10.99 -1.01
CA GLY A 198 18.41 -10.61 0.22
C GLY A 198 17.64 -9.67 1.13
N MET A 199 16.38 -9.39 0.82
CA MET A 199 15.48 -8.61 1.68
C MET A 199 14.15 -9.31 1.87
N ALA A 200 13.46 -8.96 2.96
CA ALA A 200 12.14 -9.47 3.25
C ALA A 200 11.33 -8.50 4.14
N THR A 201 10.01 -8.66 4.16
CA THR A 201 9.18 -8.02 5.18
C THR A 201 7.92 -8.80 5.50
N ARG A 202 7.66 -9.04 6.79
CA ARG A 202 6.46 -9.75 7.27
C ARG A 202 5.27 -8.83 7.46
N LEU A 203 5.54 -7.54 7.67
CA LEU A 203 4.54 -6.57 8.04
C LEU A 203 3.89 -5.98 6.78
N SER A 204 2.63 -5.59 6.91
CA SER A 204 1.99 -4.71 5.94
C SER A 204 2.46 -3.26 6.13
N ASN A 205 2.09 -2.39 5.19
CA ASN A 205 2.36 -0.96 5.26
C ASN A 205 3.85 -0.59 5.28
N GLN A 206 4.66 -1.31 4.52
CA GLN A 206 6.10 -1.05 4.45
C GLN A 206 6.44 -0.19 3.25
N THR A 207 7.31 0.80 3.46
CA THR A 207 7.89 1.62 2.39
C THR A 207 9.25 1.12 1.94
N VAL A 208 9.82 0.16 2.68
CA VAL A 208 11.14 -0.44 2.43
C VAL A 208 11.14 -1.88 2.93
N CYS A 209 11.93 -2.74 2.30
CA CYS A 209 12.19 -4.10 2.80
C CYS A 209 13.41 -4.13 3.71
N LEU A 210 13.40 -5.05 4.68
CA LEU A 210 14.52 -5.22 5.60
C LEU A 210 15.55 -6.17 4.98
N SER A 211 16.83 -5.77 5.01
CA SER A 211 17.94 -6.65 4.63
C SER A 211 18.05 -7.83 5.58
N CYS A 212 18.28 -9.01 5.02
CA CYS A 212 18.57 -10.20 5.80
C CYS A 212 19.89 -10.04 6.55
N GLU A 213 19.91 -10.46 7.81
CA GLU A 213 21.10 -10.42 8.65
C GLU A 213 22.15 -11.44 8.17
N THR A 214 23.38 -11.29 8.61
CA THR A 214 24.47 -12.25 8.32
C THR A 214 24.07 -13.66 8.73
N GLY A 215 24.26 -14.64 7.85
CA GLY A 215 23.82 -16.02 8.10
C GLY A 215 22.34 -16.28 7.78
N GLN A 216 21.64 -15.30 7.21
CA GLN A 216 20.31 -15.47 6.63
C GLN A 216 20.34 -15.11 5.13
N PHE A 217 19.35 -15.59 4.39
CA PHE A 217 19.22 -15.34 2.96
C PHE A 217 17.75 -15.20 2.53
N SER A 218 17.54 -14.61 1.37
CA SER A 218 16.25 -14.53 0.68
C SER A 218 16.51 -14.63 -0.82
N ASP A 219 16.34 -15.83 -1.37
CA ASP A 219 16.61 -16.16 -2.77
C ASP A 219 15.37 -16.03 -3.67
N ARG A 220 14.29 -15.42 -3.16
CA ARG A 220 13.03 -15.22 -3.88
C ARG A 220 12.54 -13.79 -3.76
N LEU A 221 12.04 -13.26 -4.87
CA LEU A 221 11.32 -11.99 -4.87
C LEU A 221 10.05 -12.11 -4.02
N GLY A 222 9.72 -11.05 -3.31
CA GLY A 222 8.48 -10.99 -2.53
C GLY A 222 8.55 -11.78 -1.21
N ALA A 223 9.75 -12.06 -0.71
CA ALA A 223 9.90 -12.84 0.52
C ALA A 223 9.30 -12.11 1.73
N THR A 224 8.48 -12.83 2.49
CA THR A 224 7.93 -12.30 3.74
C THR A 224 8.92 -12.43 4.89
N ALA A 225 9.86 -13.37 4.85
CA ALA A 225 10.87 -13.55 5.88
C ALA A 225 12.20 -14.01 5.26
N CYS A 226 13.30 -13.64 5.91
CA CYS A 226 14.60 -14.22 5.64
C CYS A 226 14.67 -15.65 6.19
N ALA A 227 15.29 -16.54 5.43
CA ALA A 227 15.54 -17.92 5.83
C ALA A 227 16.93 -18.03 6.47
N THR A 228 17.05 -18.79 7.54
CA THR A 228 18.34 -19.10 8.16
C THR A 228 19.16 -19.99 7.22
N CYS A 229 20.46 -19.72 7.11
CA CYS A 229 21.35 -20.55 6.32
C CYS A 229 21.38 -21.98 6.88
N PRO A 230 21.10 -23.01 6.07
CA PRO A 230 21.10 -24.39 6.54
C PRO A 230 22.51 -24.86 6.88
N ALA A 231 22.62 -25.75 7.87
CA ALA A 231 23.89 -26.38 8.21
C ALA A 231 24.53 -27.07 6.99
N GLY A 232 25.86 -27.03 6.93
CA GLY A 232 26.63 -27.57 5.81
C GLY A 232 26.71 -26.62 4.62
N SER A 233 25.96 -25.51 4.63
CA SER A 233 26.07 -24.43 3.65
C SER A 233 26.51 -23.13 4.32
N PHE A 234 26.90 -22.17 3.50
CA PHE A 234 27.17 -20.80 3.93
C PHE A 234 26.41 -19.81 3.06
N CYS A 235 26.07 -18.67 3.68
CA CYS A 235 25.30 -17.59 3.06
C CYS A 235 26.08 -16.28 3.22
N GLY A 236 27.07 -16.08 2.35
CA GLY A 236 27.92 -14.87 2.37
C GLY A 236 27.26 -13.66 1.71
N ASP A 237 26.44 -13.89 0.69
CA ASP A 237 25.56 -12.90 0.09
C ASP A 237 24.10 -13.27 0.40
N PRO A 238 23.35 -12.42 1.13
CA PRO A 238 21.96 -12.72 1.46
C PRO A 238 21.03 -12.85 0.25
N ALA A 239 21.41 -12.32 -0.92
CA ALA A 239 20.64 -12.41 -2.16
C ALA A 239 20.83 -13.73 -2.91
N LEU A 240 21.80 -14.55 -2.52
CA LEU A 240 22.10 -15.82 -3.18
C LEU A 240 21.55 -17.02 -2.40
N SER A 241 21.24 -18.09 -3.13
CA SER A 241 20.89 -19.37 -2.52
C SER A 241 22.08 -19.94 -1.73
N PRO A 242 21.85 -20.72 -0.65
CA PRO A 242 22.90 -21.29 0.18
C PRO A 242 23.92 -22.08 -0.64
N GLN A 243 25.21 -21.84 -0.39
CA GLN A 243 26.29 -22.53 -1.08
C GLN A 243 26.87 -23.63 -0.19
N PRO A 244 26.98 -24.88 -0.66
CA PRO A 244 27.50 -25.97 0.16
C PRO A 244 28.99 -25.77 0.48
N CYS A 245 29.39 -26.12 1.69
CA CYS A 245 30.80 -26.12 2.07
C CYS A 245 31.59 -27.14 1.26
N LEU A 246 32.77 -26.73 0.78
CA LEU A 246 33.68 -27.59 0.04
C LEU A 246 34.40 -28.56 0.98
N PRO A 247 34.97 -29.67 0.45
CA PRO A 247 35.76 -30.60 1.24
C PRO A 247 36.85 -29.89 2.06
N GLY A 248 37.04 -30.34 3.30
CA GLY A 248 37.94 -29.72 4.28
C GLY A 248 37.36 -28.53 5.02
N THR A 249 36.10 -28.18 4.76
CA THR A 249 35.39 -27.14 5.49
C THR A 249 34.02 -27.62 5.98
N PHE A 250 33.53 -27.02 7.05
CA PHE A 250 32.24 -27.33 7.65
C PHE A 250 31.51 -26.06 8.06
N SER A 251 30.20 -26.16 8.27
CA SER A 251 29.36 -25.04 8.70
C SER A 251 28.17 -25.52 9.53
N GLY A 252 27.88 -24.81 10.62
CA GLY A 252 26.65 -24.96 11.39
C GLY A 252 25.48 -24.16 10.77
N GLU A 253 24.33 -24.16 11.42
CA GLU A 253 23.21 -23.29 11.01
C GLU A 253 23.57 -21.81 11.17
N GLY A 254 23.07 -20.98 10.26
CA GLY A 254 23.19 -19.52 10.34
C GLY A 254 24.59 -18.97 10.07
N GLN A 255 25.45 -19.70 9.36
CA GLN A 255 26.81 -19.23 9.07
C GLN A 255 26.90 -18.48 7.74
N ALA A 256 27.65 -17.38 7.76
CA ALA A 256 27.95 -16.59 6.56
C ALA A 256 29.15 -17.13 5.77
N GLN A 257 29.95 -18.03 6.36
CA GLN A 257 31.14 -18.62 5.74
C GLN A 257 31.41 -20.02 6.29
N CYS A 258 32.05 -20.87 5.49
CA CYS A 258 32.52 -22.18 5.95
C CYS A 258 33.80 -22.05 6.78
N THR A 259 33.91 -22.87 7.81
CA THR A 259 35.10 -22.94 8.68
C THR A 259 35.96 -24.12 8.27
N ALA A 260 37.28 -23.93 8.17
CA ALA A 260 38.21 -25.02 7.86
C ALA A 260 38.26 -26.04 9.00
N CYS A 261 38.39 -27.32 8.67
CA CYS A 261 38.62 -28.34 9.70
C CYS A 261 39.96 -28.10 10.40
N PRO A 262 40.02 -28.20 11.74
CA PRO A 262 41.28 -28.09 12.48
C PRO A 262 42.22 -29.24 12.13
N SER A 263 43.52 -29.04 12.36
CA SER A 263 44.55 -30.07 12.14
C SER A 263 44.18 -31.39 12.81
N GLY A 264 44.34 -32.50 12.08
CA GLY A 264 43.96 -33.84 12.56
C GLY A 264 42.49 -34.21 12.33
N TYR A 265 41.68 -33.29 11.80
CA TYR A 265 40.31 -33.53 11.40
C TYR A 265 40.15 -33.39 9.89
N GLN A 266 39.19 -34.10 9.32
CA GLN A 266 38.92 -34.08 7.89
C GLN A 266 37.44 -34.19 7.58
N THR A 267 37.07 -33.69 6.40
CA THR A 267 35.81 -34.05 5.75
C THR A 267 35.99 -34.06 4.24
N VAL A 268 35.61 -35.16 3.60
CA VAL A 268 35.70 -35.35 2.14
C VAL A 268 34.42 -34.97 1.40
N GLN A 269 33.31 -34.77 2.12
CA GLN A 269 32.01 -34.52 1.51
C GLN A 269 31.73 -33.02 1.42
N THR A 270 31.12 -32.61 0.31
CA THR A 270 30.49 -31.29 0.21
C THR A 270 29.30 -31.23 1.16
N GLY A 271 29.02 -30.05 1.71
CA GLY A 271 27.86 -29.89 2.60
C GLY A 271 28.09 -30.36 4.04
N SER A 272 29.35 -30.48 4.48
CA SER A 272 29.66 -31.05 5.79
C SER A 272 29.27 -30.13 6.95
N THR A 273 28.60 -30.68 7.96
CA THR A 273 28.16 -29.94 9.15
C THR A 273 29.15 -30.05 10.32
N TYR A 274 30.08 -31.00 10.26
CA TYR A 274 31.13 -31.21 11.25
C TYR A 274 32.34 -31.89 10.59
N CYS A 275 33.48 -31.88 11.27
CA CYS A 275 34.69 -32.57 10.84
C CYS A 275 34.88 -33.88 11.61
N PHE A 276 35.41 -34.89 10.93
CA PHE A 276 35.72 -36.18 11.53
C PHE A 276 37.17 -36.21 12.00
N ILE A 277 37.40 -36.61 13.24
CA ILE A 277 38.75 -36.82 13.77
C ILE A 277 39.38 -38.07 13.15
N CYS A 278 40.67 -38.00 12.83
CA CYS A 278 41.39 -39.15 12.31
C CYS A 278 41.80 -40.07 13.47
N GLY A 279 41.23 -41.27 13.44
CA GLY A 279 41.37 -42.29 14.48
C GLY A 279 42.73 -43.00 14.46
N PRO A 280 42.95 -43.94 15.39
CA PRO A 280 44.23 -44.66 15.51
C PRO A 280 44.57 -45.40 14.21
N GLY A 281 45.87 -45.46 13.90
CA GLY A 281 46.38 -46.02 12.65
C GLY A 281 46.14 -45.15 11.41
N ARG A 282 45.56 -43.96 11.56
CA ARG A 282 45.32 -43.02 10.45
C ARG A 282 45.72 -41.60 10.86
N TYR A 283 46.11 -40.81 9.87
CA TYR A 283 46.47 -39.41 10.05
C TYR A 283 45.95 -38.55 8.91
N CYS A 284 45.81 -37.25 9.15
CA CYS A 284 45.18 -36.32 8.22
C CYS A 284 46.01 -35.04 8.10
N PRO A 285 46.92 -34.98 7.10
CA PRO A 285 47.72 -33.79 6.84
C PRO A 285 46.94 -32.73 6.05
N ASN A 286 45.93 -33.14 5.28
CA ASN A 286 45.04 -32.27 4.52
C ASN A 286 43.58 -32.47 4.98
N PRO A 287 42.90 -31.43 5.48
CA PRO A 287 41.51 -31.53 5.93
C PRO A 287 40.52 -31.90 4.81
N ALA A 288 40.84 -31.64 3.54
CA ALA A 288 40.01 -31.99 2.39
C ALA A 288 40.23 -33.40 1.85
N GLY A 289 41.25 -34.12 2.35
CA GLY A 289 41.63 -35.46 1.88
C GLY A 289 41.08 -36.58 2.75
N PRO A 290 40.96 -37.81 2.22
CA PRO A 290 40.59 -38.96 3.01
C PRO A 290 41.68 -39.29 4.06
N PRO A 291 41.34 -39.95 5.18
CA PRO A 291 42.31 -40.36 6.17
C PRO A 291 43.37 -41.31 5.59
N ILE A 292 44.64 -40.95 5.74
CA ILE A 292 45.77 -41.73 5.24
C ILE A 292 46.14 -42.76 6.32
N GLN A 293 46.27 -44.03 5.94
CA GLN A 293 46.73 -45.07 6.86
C GLN A 293 48.23 -44.95 7.08
N CYS A 294 48.70 -45.24 8.30
CA CYS A 294 50.13 -45.34 8.56
C CYS A 294 50.75 -46.42 7.67
N GLU A 295 51.82 -46.07 6.96
CA GLU A 295 52.55 -47.04 6.15
C GLU A 295 53.32 -48.01 7.06
N PRO A 296 53.62 -49.23 6.61
CA PRO A 296 54.45 -50.17 7.35
C PRO A 296 55.78 -49.52 7.80
N GLY A 297 56.13 -49.71 9.06
CA GLY A 297 57.23 -49.03 9.76
C GLY A 297 56.80 -47.81 10.58
N SER A 298 55.53 -47.41 10.52
CA SER A 298 54.95 -46.33 11.33
C SER A 298 53.62 -46.74 11.96
N ALA A 299 53.30 -46.16 13.11
CA ALA A 299 52.04 -46.38 13.81
C ALA A 299 51.57 -45.11 14.51
N GLN A 300 50.30 -45.04 14.87
CA GLN A 300 49.77 -43.91 15.64
C GLN A 300 48.61 -44.32 16.54
N VAL A 301 48.76 -44.10 17.84
CA VAL A 301 47.76 -44.44 18.86
C VAL A 301 46.84 -43.25 19.16
N ASN A 302 47.33 -42.04 18.98
CA ASN A 302 46.63 -40.82 19.32
C ASN A 302 45.66 -40.40 18.22
N LEU A 303 44.53 -39.83 18.63
CA LEU A 303 43.54 -39.26 17.73
C LEU A 303 44.02 -37.90 17.21
N GLY A 304 43.62 -37.54 15.99
CA GLY A 304 43.80 -36.18 15.46
C GLY A 304 45.22 -35.86 15.04
N GLN A 305 45.96 -36.84 14.55
CA GLN A 305 47.36 -36.67 14.19
C GLN A 305 47.52 -36.26 12.72
N VAL A 306 48.56 -35.46 12.45
CA VAL A 306 48.90 -34.96 11.10
C VAL A 306 50.03 -35.74 10.44
N GLN A 307 50.64 -36.68 11.16
CA GLN A 307 51.64 -37.62 10.69
C GLN A 307 51.64 -38.88 11.59
N CYS A 308 52.14 -40.00 11.08
CA CYS A 308 52.36 -41.20 11.89
C CYS A 308 53.74 -41.14 12.57
N ASP A 309 53.82 -41.72 13.75
CA ASP A 309 55.08 -41.86 14.47
C ASP A 309 55.83 -43.07 13.90
N VAL A 310 57.10 -42.86 13.56
CA VAL A 310 57.95 -43.95 13.05
C VAL A 310 58.28 -44.88 14.21
N CYS A 311 58.20 -46.20 13.99
CA CYS A 311 58.56 -47.16 15.02
C CYS A 311 60.05 -47.05 15.35
N GLU A 312 60.33 -46.75 16.62
CA GLU A 312 61.69 -46.70 17.12
C GLU A 312 62.33 -48.10 17.12
N ASN A 313 63.66 -48.12 17.17
CA ASN A 313 64.47 -49.32 17.21
C ASN A 313 64.00 -50.31 18.30
N GLY A 314 63.77 -51.57 17.93
CA GLY A 314 63.21 -52.58 18.84
C GLY A 314 61.68 -52.69 18.79
N ALA A 315 60.99 -51.94 17.93
CA ALA A 315 59.58 -52.13 17.60
C ALA A 315 59.34 -52.08 16.08
N TYR A 316 58.26 -52.68 15.60
CA TYR A 316 57.90 -52.72 14.18
C TYR A 316 56.39 -52.58 13.95
N ALA A 317 56.02 -52.19 12.74
CA ALA A 317 54.63 -52.20 12.26
C ALA A 317 54.62 -52.78 10.84
N ASP A 318 54.04 -53.96 10.69
CA ASP A 318 54.08 -54.75 9.45
C ASP A 318 52.85 -54.59 8.56
N GLN A 319 51.73 -54.16 9.14
CA GLN A 319 50.49 -53.92 8.43
C GLN A 319 50.20 -52.41 8.24
N PRO A 320 49.58 -52.02 7.12
CA PRO A 320 49.08 -50.66 6.96
C PRO A 320 48.01 -50.33 7.99
N GLY A 321 48.11 -49.16 8.59
CA GLY A 321 47.12 -48.65 9.55
C GLY A 321 47.25 -49.23 10.96
N MET A 322 48.44 -49.68 11.35
CA MET A 322 48.71 -50.11 12.72
C MET A 322 48.61 -48.93 13.70
N ALA A 323 47.87 -49.14 14.79
CA ALA A 323 47.69 -48.13 15.83
C ALA A 323 48.85 -48.07 16.83
N VAL A 324 49.62 -49.16 16.97
CA VAL A 324 50.74 -49.24 17.91
C VAL A 324 51.88 -50.00 17.24
N CYS A 325 53.12 -49.58 17.51
CA CYS A 325 54.30 -50.35 17.13
C CYS A 325 54.42 -51.58 18.04
N ILE A 326 54.51 -52.76 17.44
CA ILE A 326 54.66 -54.02 18.17
C ILE A 326 56.12 -54.15 18.61
N SER A 327 56.35 -54.39 19.90
CA SER A 327 57.70 -54.69 20.42
C SER A 327 58.27 -55.94 19.77
N CYS A 328 59.53 -55.90 19.39
CA CYS A 328 60.18 -57.01 18.70
C CYS A 328 60.19 -58.27 19.59
N PRO A 329 59.63 -59.41 19.14
CA PRO A 329 59.62 -60.63 19.93
C PRO A 329 61.05 -61.17 20.14
N PRO A 330 61.31 -61.91 21.25
CA PRO A 330 62.62 -62.48 21.52
C PRO A 330 63.14 -63.34 20.36
N GLY A 331 64.39 -63.12 19.96
CA GLY A 331 65.03 -63.85 18.86
C GLY A 331 64.82 -63.24 17.45
N TYR A 332 64.18 -62.07 17.36
CA TYR A 332 64.03 -61.29 16.13
C TYR A 332 64.66 -59.90 16.27
N VAL A 333 65.11 -59.30 15.17
CA VAL A 333 65.60 -57.91 15.09
C VAL A 333 64.63 -57.05 14.30
N CYS A 334 64.35 -55.86 14.85
CA CYS A 334 63.50 -54.85 14.27
C CYS A 334 64.24 -53.50 14.26
N ASP A 335 64.61 -53.01 13.08
CA ASP A 335 65.13 -51.66 12.84
C ASP A 335 64.02 -50.69 12.37
N SER A 336 64.26 -49.37 12.42
CA SER A 336 63.30 -48.33 12.04
C SER A 336 62.89 -48.30 10.54
N LYS A 337 63.40 -49.21 9.71
CA LYS A 337 63.06 -49.39 8.29
C LYS A 337 62.44 -50.76 7.99
N THR A 338 62.55 -51.71 8.91
CA THR A 338 62.04 -53.07 8.73
C THR A 338 60.53 -53.11 8.90
N ARG A 339 59.88 -53.59 7.84
CA ARG A 339 58.43 -53.82 7.79
C ARG A 339 58.02 -55.11 8.51
N ALA A 340 58.94 -55.85 9.11
CA ALA A 340 58.72 -57.10 9.85
C ALA A 340 59.98 -57.46 10.67
N GLY A 341 59.81 -58.17 11.78
CA GLY A 341 60.94 -58.71 12.54
C GLY A 341 61.73 -59.74 11.74
N LEU A 342 63.04 -59.56 11.62
CA LEU A 342 63.95 -60.51 10.97
C LEU A 342 64.49 -61.52 12.00
N PRO A 343 64.45 -62.85 11.75
CA PRO A 343 64.95 -63.82 12.70
C PRO A 343 66.46 -63.70 12.87
N CYS A 344 66.94 -63.77 14.12
CA CYS A 344 68.36 -63.84 14.39
C CYS A 344 68.96 -65.19 13.96
N PRO A 345 70.24 -65.22 13.51
CA PRO A 345 70.95 -66.46 13.30
C PRO A 345 70.99 -67.29 14.60
N SER A 346 70.96 -68.62 14.47
CA SER A 346 70.95 -69.57 15.58
C SER A 346 72.03 -69.23 16.63
N ASN A 347 71.65 -69.18 17.91
CA ASN A 347 72.47 -68.80 19.09
C ASN A 347 72.69 -67.30 19.36
N GLN A 348 71.85 -66.40 18.84
CA GLN A 348 71.86 -64.98 19.23
C GLN A 348 70.57 -64.58 19.95
N LEU A 349 70.72 -63.87 21.08
CA LEU A 349 69.60 -63.24 21.78
C LEU A 349 69.35 -61.87 21.15
N SER A 350 68.09 -61.56 20.87
CA SER A 350 67.68 -60.23 20.45
C SER A 350 66.39 -59.82 21.15
N GLY A 351 66.36 -58.57 21.58
CA GLY A 351 65.18 -57.83 22.02
C GLY A 351 65.26 -56.34 21.66
N GLN A 352 66.15 -55.95 20.73
CA GLN A 352 66.42 -54.55 20.33
C GLN A 352 66.89 -54.48 18.86
N SER A 353 67.58 -53.41 18.42
CA SER A 353 67.93 -53.12 17.01
C SER A 353 69.07 -53.95 16.39
N LYS A 354 69.71 -54.87 17.13
CA LYS A 354 70.75 -55.79 16.63
C LYS A 354 70.70 -57.13 17.36
N CYS A 355 71.05 -58.20 16.66
CA CYS A 355 71.29 -59.51 17.29
C CYS A 355 72.64 -59.45 18.02
N MET A 356 72.66 -59.80 19.31
CA MET A 356 73.90 -59.89 20.08
C MET A 356 74.37 -61.34 20.11
N GLY A 357 75.67 -61.54 19.86
CA GLY A 357 76.31 -62.83 20.10
C GLY A 357 76.37 -63.13 21.60
N ASN A 358 76.43 -64.42 21.97
CA ASN A 358 76.57 -64.91 23.36
C ASN A 358 77.75 -64.34 24.18
N SER A 359 78.53 -63.39 23.65
CA SER A 359 79.69 -62.77 24.28
C SER A 359 79.46 -61.34 24.79
N GLU A 360 78.32 -60.68 24.51
CA GLU A 360 78.10 -59.27 24.89
C GLU A 360 77.06 -59.04 26.00
N SER A 361 76.48 -60.10 26.59
CA SER A 361 75.51 -59.98 27.69
C SER A 361 76.15 -59.94 29.09
N MET A 362 77.32 -59.31 29.21
CA MET A 362 77.95 -58.96 30.49
C MET A 362 78.54 -57.55 30.34
N ILE A 363 78.15 -56.65 31.24
CA ILE A 363 78.58 -55.25 31.44
C ILE A 363 77.59 -54.22 30.85
N GLY A 364 76.87 -53.55 31.76
CA GLY A 364 76.09 -52.34 31.49
C GLY A 364 74.87 -52.21 32.37
#